data_AF-A0A7Y3XDD0-F1
#
_entry.id   AF-A0A7Y3XDD0-F1
#
_cell.length_a   1.000
_cell.length_b   1.000
_cell.length_c   1.000
_cell.angle_alpha   90.00
_cell.angle_beta   90.00
_cell.angle_gamma   90.00
#
_symmetry.space_group_name_H-M   'P 1'
#
loop_
_entity.id
_entity.type
_entity.pdbx_description
1 polymer ?
#
loop_
_entity_poly.entity_id
_entity_poly.type
_entity_poly.pdbx_seq_one_letter_code
_entity_poly.pdbx_strand_id
1 'polypeptide(L)'
;MGQPCRFLTNQTAGYAGSDTLFFIQTIIKFRPEKFKMKNNHCFDRDTILSDLIKIIEEMSCDWENGLFGTVGKETRLVADLALTSIQIVQLVIAIEKHFQRQGLPFQTLFLSDDRNVDDLRVSDVVEFLYTHLNTL
;
A
#
# COMPACT_ATOMS: atom_id res chain seq x y z
N MET A 1 10.67 -39.27 11.14
CA MET A 1 9.45 -39.39 10.32
C MET A 1 8.75 -38.04 10.33
N GLY A 2 8.88 -37.27 9.25
CA GLY A 2 8.30 -35.94 9.12
C GLY A 2 6.85 -36.01 8.64
N GLN A 3 5.97 -35.26 9.26
CA GLN A 3 4.60 -35.10 8.78
C GLN A 3 4.58 -34.13 7.60
N PRO A 4 3.82 -34.42 6.53
CA PRO A 4 3.70 -33.53 5.37
C PRO A 4 2.78 -32.34 5.69
N CYS A 5 3.28 -31.15 5.41
CA CYS A 5 2.52 -29.90 5.44
C CYS A 5 1.29 -30.02 4.53
N ARG A 6 0.11 -29.91 5.12
CA ARG A 6 -1.17 -29.85 4.41
C ARG A 6 -1.84 -28.54 4.79
N PHE A 7 -1.45 -27.45 4.11
CA PHE A 7 -2.19 -26.18 4.14
C PHE A 7 -2.73 -25.90 2.73
N LEU A 8 -3.97 -26.35 2.56
CA LEU A 8 -5.07 -25.73 1.81
C LEU A 8 -4.74 -25.13 0.43
N THR A 9 -4.91 -25.98 -0.58
CA THR A 9 -5.66 -25.64 -1.79
C THR A 9 -7.08 -25.21 -1.38
N ASN A 10 -7.56 -24.05 -1.85
CA ASN A 10 -8.59 -23.97 -2.90
C ASN A 10 -9.24 -22.57 -2.96
N GLN A 11 -9.76 -22.26 -4.14
CA GLN A 11 -11.00 -21.51 -4.41
C GLN A 11 -10.87 -20.05 -4.87
N THR A 12 -10.80 -19.88 -6.19
CA THR A 12 -11.51 -18.82 -6.93
C THR A 12 -13.00 -18.83 -6.55
N ALA A 13 -13.48 -17.74 -5.94
CA ALA A 13 -14.89 -17.46 -5.75
C ALA A 13 -15.10 -15.95 -5.94
N GLY A 14 -16.17 -15.57 -6.65
CA GLY A 14 -16.44 -14.21 -7.11
C GLY A 14 -16.34 -13.15 -5.99
N TYR A 15 -15.53 -12.12 -6.25
CA TYR A 15 -15.26 -11.05 -5.31
C TYR A 15 -16.31 -9.95 -5.43
N ALA A 16 -17.32 -10.00 -4.56
CA ALA A 16 -18.19 -8.87 -4.27
C ALA A 16 -17.44 -7.88 -3.35
N GLY A 17 -17.47 -6.59 -3.67
CA GLY A 17 -16.57 -5.53 -3.19
C GLY A 17 -16.56 -5.16 -1.70
N SER A 18 -16.91 -6.06 -0.78
CA SER A 18 -16.74 -5.91 0.67
C SER A 18 -15.62 -6.78 1.26
N ASP A 19 -15.17 -7.82 0.55
CA ASP A 19 -14.16 -8.78 1.04
C ASP A 19 -12.73 -8.22 0.97
N THR A 20 -12.54 -7.26 0.08
CA THR A 20 -11.27 -6.60 -0.18
C THR A 20 -10.65 -6.01 1.08
N LEU A 21 -11.43 -5.21 1.81
CA LEU A 21 -11.01 -4.49 3.01
C LEU A 21 -10.71 -5.43 4.17
N PHE A 22 -11.43 -6.55 4.28
CA PHE A 22 -11.18 -7.57 5.31
C PHE A 22 -9.85 -8.29 5.07
N PHE A 23 -9.50 -8.53 3.81
CA PHE A 23 -8.21 -9.10 3.42
C PHE A 23 -7.06 -8.14 3.71
N ILE A 24 -7.20 -6.84 3.38
CA ILE A 24 -6.24 -5.79 3.75
C ILE A 24 -6.03 -5.75 5.28
N GLN A 25 -7.12 -5.73 6.05
CA GLN A 25 -7.08 -5.62 7.51
C GLN A 25 -6.46 -6.84 8.18
N THR A 26 -6.58 -8.03 7.58
CA THR A 26 -5.99 -9.28 8.09
C THR A 26 -4.50 -9.37 7.81
N ILE A 27 -4.06 -9.00 6.60
CA ILE A 27 -2.65 -9.10 6.19
C ILE A 27 -1.78 -8.01 6.85
N ILE A 28 -2.32 -6.81 7.07
CA ILE A 28 -1.59 -5.75 7.80
C ILE A 28 -1.46 -6.11 9.29
N LYS A 29 -2.50 -6.71 9.89
CA LYS A 29 -2.54 -7.01 11.34
C LYS A 29 -1.72 -8.25 11.74
N PHE A 30 -1.39 -9.15 10.80
CA PHE A 30 -0.71 -10.42 11.06
C PHE A 30 0.69 -10.50 10.43
N ARG A 31 1.51 -9.44 10.50
CA ARG A 31 2.86 -9.43 9.92
C ARG A 31 3.97 -9.44 10.99
N PRO A 32 4.66 -10.59 11.21
CA PRO A 32 5.87 -10.64 12.01
C PRO A 32 7.12 -10.46 11.12
N GLU A 33 7.70 -9.25 11.06
CA GLU A 33 9.07 -9.09 10.56
C GLU A 33 9.81 -7.97 11.29
N LYS A 34 10.99 -8.30 11.83
CA LYS A 34 11.83 -7.41 12.63
C LYS A 34 12.53 -6.39 11.74
N PHE A 35 12.01 -5.17 11.71
CA PHE A 35 12.63 -4.05 10.99
C PHE A 35 13.71 -3.37 11.85
N LYS A 36 14.91 -3.22 11.29
CA LYS A 36 16.03 -2.54 11.95
C LYS A 36 15.92 -1.03 11.72
N MET A 37 15.54 -0.32 12.76
CA MET A 37 15.35 1.14 12.80
C MET A 37 16.66 1.87 12.44
N LYS A 38 16.64 2.72 11.40
CA LYS A 38 17.68 3.70 11.11
C LYS A 38 17.06 5.09 10.94
N ASN A 39 17.23 5.87 12.00
CA ASN A 39 17.53 7.31 12.04
C ASN A 39 16.42 8.32 11.74
N ASN A 40 16.34 9.30 12.65
CA ASN A 40 15.52 10.51 12.63
C ASN A 40 15.57 11.23 11.27
N HIS A 41 14.50 11.13 10.49
CA HIS A 41 14.28 11.96 9.31
C HIS A 41 12.98 12.75 9.49
N CYS A 42 13.10 14.08 9.45
CA CYS A 42 11.97 14.92 9.10
C CYS A 42 11.73 14.69 7.60
N PHE A 43 10.58 14.12 7.25
CA PHE A 43 10.27 13.83 5.86
C PHE A 43 9.54 15.02 5.25
N ASP A 44 10.13 15.62 4.21
CA ASP A 44 9.49 16.66 3.41
C ASP A 44 8.52 16.03 2.39
N ARG A 45 7.49 16.77 1.98
CA ARG A 45 6.49 16.29 1.01
C ARG A 45 7.10 15.95 -0.33
N ASP A 46 8.09 16.72 -0.81
CA ASP A 46 8.77 16.46 -2.09
C ASP A 46 9.60 15.17 -2.03
N THR A 47 10.25 14.90 -0.89
CA THR A 47 10.96 13.65 -0.66
C THR A 47 10.00 12.48 -0.61
N ILE A 48 8.91 12.59 0.16
CA ILE A 48 7.89 11.53 0.24
C ILE A 48 7.29 11.25 -1.13
N LEU A 49 6.98 12.30 -1.91
CA LEU A 49 6.46 12.15 -3.27
C LEU A 49 7.45 11.41 -4.17
N SER A 50 8.72 11.81 -4.16
CA SER A 50 9.76 11.19 -4.99
C SER A 50 9.97 9.72 -4.63
N ASP A 51 10.03 9.40 -3.33
CA ASP A 51 10.15 8.02 -2.87
C ASP A 51 8.89 7.21 -3.16
N LEU A 52 7.70 7.78 -3.00
CA LEU A 52 6.44 7.10 -3.33
C LEU A 52 6.34 6.78 -4.82
N ILE A 53 6.70 7.73 -5.70
CA ILE A 53 6.76 7.50 -7.14
C ILE A 53 7.72 6.35 -7.44
N LYS A 54 8.92 6.39 -6.86
CA LYS A 54 9.93 5.36 -7.07
C LYS A 54 9.45 3.97 -6.62
N ILE A 55 8.82 3.87 -5.44
CA ILE A 55 8.23 2.62 -4.94
C ILE A 55 7.17 2.10 -5.91
N ILE A 56 6.28 2.98 -6.39
CA ILE A 56 5.27 2.62 -7.37
C ILE A 56 5.94 2.10 -8.65
N GLU A 57 6.88 2.84 -9.24
CA GLU A 57 7.58 2.44 -10.46
C GLU A 57 8.31 1.10 -10.32
N GLU A 58 9.02 0.88 -9.20
CA GLU A 58 9.69 -0.39 -8.90
C GLU A 58 8.70 -1.56 -8.82
N MET A 59 7.54 -1.34 -8.21
CA MET A 59 6.49 -2.36 -8.09
C MET A 59 5.72 -2.59 -9.39
N SER A 60 5.48 -1.53 -10.17
CA SER A 60 4.69 -1.62 -11.40
C SER A 60 5.36 -2.38 -12.52
N CYS A 61 6.68 -2.60 -12.43
CA CYS A 61 7.38 -3.52 -13.31
C CYS A 61 6.90 -4.98 -13.17
N ASP A 62 6.38 -5.35 -11.99
CA ASP A 62 5.85 -6.70 -11.70
C ASP A 62 4.33 -6.79 -11.90
N TRP A 63 3.65 -5.65 -12.10
CA TRP A 63 2.19 -5.64 -12.32
C TRP A 63 1.86 -6.08 -13.74
N GLU A 64 0.91 -7.00 -13.88
CA GLU A 64 0.48 -7.51 -15.20
C GLU A 64 -0.06 -6.39 -16.11
N ASN A 65 -0.59 -5.32 -15.51
CA ASN A 65 -1.17 -4.16 -16.17
C ASN A 65 -0.09 -3.20 -16.73
N GLY A 66 1.15 -3.31 -16.23
CA GLY A 66 2.23 -2.35 -16.46
C GLY A 66 1.92 -0.94 -15.94
N LEU A 67 2.91 -0.07 -16.04
CA LEU A 67 2.74 1.37 -15.79
C LEU A 67 2.58 2.09 -17.14
N PHE A 68 1.39 2.62 -17.43
CA PHE A 68 1.17 3.39 -18.66
C PHE A 68 1.35 4.89 -18.38
N GLY A 69 2.58 5.38 -18.55
CA GLY A 69 2.90 6.81 -18.48
C GLY A 69 3.79 7.19 -17.30
N THR A 70 3.79 8.48 -16.93
CA THR A 70 4.58 9.00 -15.82
C THR A 70 3.69 9.14 -14.59
N VAL A 71 4.05 8.47 -13.48
CA VAL A 71 3.37 8.69 -12.19
C VAL A 71 3.68 10.10 -11.70
N GLY A 72 2.62 10.87 -11.44
CA GLY A 72 2.72 12.20 -10.86
C GLY A 72 1.79 12.36 -9.66
N LYS A 73 1.82 13.53 -9.04
CA LYS A 73 0.98 13.88 -7.89
C LYS A 73 -0.53 13.71 -8.14
N GLU A 74 -0.98 13.92 -9.37
CA GLU A 74 -2.39 13.82 -9.75
C GLU A 74 -2.80 12.42 -10.25
N THR A 75 -1.84 11.49 -10.35
CA THR A 75 -2.10 10.11 -10.76
C THR A 75 -3.01 9.43 -9.74
N ARG A 76 -4.06 8.78 -10.22
CA ARG A 76 -5.04 8.06 -9.41
C ARG A 76 -4.60 6.61 -9.25
N LEU A 77 -4.39 6.16 -8.02
CA LEU A 77 -3.87 4.83 -7.74
C LEU A 77 -4.79 3.72 -8.25
N VAL A 78 -6.10 3.85 -8.08
CA VAL A 78 -7.05 2.82 -8.54
C VAL A 78 -7.55 3.11 -9.95
N ALA A 79 -7.92 4.35 -10.26
CA ALA A 79 -8.48 4.67 -11.58
C ALA A 79 -7.44 4.67 -12.73
N ASP A 80 -6.22 5.15 -12.48
CA ASP A 80 -5.18 5.32 -13.52
C ASP A 80 -4.27 4.09 -13.60
N LEU A 81 -3.80 3.61 -12.45
CA LEU A 81 -2.92 2.43 -12.37
C LEU A 81 -3.68 1.10 -12.28
N ALA A 82 -5.02 1.14 -12.27
CA ALA A 82 -5.89 -0.04 -12.17
C ALA A 82 -5.48 -0.97 -11.01
N LEU A 83 -5.07 -0.39 -9.88
CA LEU A 83 -4.54 -1.17 -8.76
C LEU A 83 -5.57 -2.15 -8.21
N THR A 84 -5.21 -3.43 -8.24
CA THR A 84 -5.94 -4.47 -7.54
C THR A 84 -5.72 -4.36 -6.04
N SER A 85 -6.66 -4.91 -5.29
CA SER A 85 -6.62 -5.02 -3.85
C SER A 85 -5.32 -5.58 -3.28
N ILE A 86 -4.76 -6.58 -3.96
CA ILE A 86 -3.50 -7.22 -3.57
C ILE A 86 -2.34 -6.23 -3.76
N GLN A 87 -2.31 -5.54 -4.89
CA GLN A 87 -1.30 -4.52 -5.17
C GLN A 87 -1.39 -3.34 -4.22
N ILE A 88 -2.59 -2.92 -3.80
CA ILE A 88 -2.78 -1.88 -2.77
C ILE A 88 -2.12 -2.31 -1.44
N VAL A 89 -2.35 -3.55 -1.00
CA VAL A 89 -1.74 -4.08 0.23
C VAL A 89 -0.22 -4.16 0.09
N GLN A 90 0.27 -4.63 -1.05
CA GLN A 90 1.71 -4.68 -1.31
C GLN A 90 2.34 -3.30 -1.37
N LEU A 91 1.65 -2.30 -1.91
CA LEU A 91 2.11 -0.91 -1.94
C LEU A 91 2.20 -0.36 -0.52
N VAL A 92 1.18 -0.57 0.32
CA VAL A 92 1.23 -0.23 1.74
C VAL A 92 2.41 -0.89 2.44
N ILE A 93 2.63 -2.19 2.22
CA ILE A 93 3.79 -2.93 2.75
C ILE A 93 5.09 -2.24 2.34
N ALA A 94 5.24 -1.94 1.04
CA ALA A 94 6.46 -1.36 0.50
C ALA A 94 6.73 0.03 1.08
N ILE A 95 5.70 0.86 1.21
CA ILE A 95 5.78 2.19 1.84
C ILE A 95 6.20 2.05 3.31
N GLU A 96 5.52 1.21 4.10
CA GLU A 96 5.88 0.99 5.52
C GLU A 96 7.33 0.52 5.67
N LYS A 97 7.79 -0.37 4.78
CA LYS A 97 9.17 -0.86 4.74
C LYS A 97 10.15 0.25 4.38
N HIS A 98 9.81 1.05 3.37
CA HIS A 98 10.67 2.12 2.88
C HIS A 98 10.86 3.21 3.95
N PHE A 99 9.77 3.70 4.54
CA PHE A 99 9.79 4.73 5.58
C PHE A 99 10.06 4.18 6.99
N GLN A 100 10.28 2.87 7.12
CA GLN A 100 10.51 2.15 8.37
C GLN A 100 9.45 2.44 9.46
N ARG A 101 8.22 2.70 9.04
CA ARG A 101 7.10 3.06 9.92
C ARG A 101 5.97 2.06 9.72
N GLN A 102 5.74 1.25 10.75
CA GLN A 102 4.69 0.24 10.76
C GLN A 102 3.43 0.76 11.44
N GLY A 103 2.28 0.21 11.06
CA GLY A 103 1.00 0.49 11.72
C GLY A 103 0.43 1.85 11.33
N LEU A 104 0.84 2.39 10.17
CA LEU A 104 0.20 3.55 9.59
C LEU A 104 -1.28 3.23 9.32
N PRO A 105 -2.22 4.08 9.75
CA PRO A 105 -3.64 3.76 9.69
C PRO A 105 -4.19 3.94 8.26
N PHE A 106 -3.63 3.28 7.25
CA PHE A 106 -4.07 3.40 5.85
C PHE A 106 -5.56 3.07 5.65
N GLN A 107 -6.19 2.36 6.60
CA GLN A 107 -7.65 2.23 6.62
C GLN A 107 -8.37 3.59 6.60
N THR A 108 -7.91 4.63 7.31
CA THR A 108 -8.57 5.94 7.22
C THR A 108 -8.49 6.53 5.82
N LEU A 109 -7.39 6.25 5.11
CA LEU A 109 -7.20 6.70 3.74
C LEU A 109 -8.10 5.97 2.73
N PHE A 110 -8.35 4.67 2.94
CA PHE A 110 -9.18 3.84 2.05
C PHE A 110 -10.67 3.77 2.44
N LEU A 111 -11.02 4.03 3.72
CA LEU A 111 -12.39 3.99 4.25
C LEU A 111 -12.91 5.38 4.65
N SER A 112 -12.30 6.47 4.18
CA SER A 112 -12.89 7.79 4.39
C SER A 112 -14.30 7.81 3.76
N ASP A 113 -15.34 8.01 4.58
CA ASP A 113 -16.77 7.88 4.22
C ASP A 113 -17.15 8.74 3.00
N ASP A 114 -16.46 9.88 2.82
CA ASP A 114 -16.68 10.83 1.74
C ASP A 114 -15.80 10.61 0.49
N ARG A 115 -14.75 9.77 0.57
CA ARG A 115 -13.77 9.58 -0.52
C ARG A 115 -13.84 8.16 -1.09
N ASN A 116 -14.21 8.07 -2.36
CA ASN A 116 -14.12 6.82 -3.09
C ASN A 116 -12.65 6.44 -3.29
N VAL A 117 -12.30 5.17 -3.01
CA VAL A 117 -10.95 4.63 -3.21
C VAL A 117 -10.43 4.81 -4.65
N ASP A 118 -11.35 4.94 -5.62
CA ASP A 118 -11.07 5.21 -7.03
C ASP A 118 -10.42 6.58 -7.27
N ASP A 119 -10.81 7.61 -6.51
CA ASP A 119 -10.27 8.97 -6.65
C ASP A 119 -8.99 9.19 -5.81
N LEU A 120 -8.45 8.14 -5.20
CA LEU A 120 -7.25 8.27 -4.37
C LEU A 120 -6.03 8.63 -5.22
N ARG A 121 -5.48 9.83 -5.01
CA ARG A 121 -4.31 10.31 -5.74
C ARG A 121 -3.03 10.08 -4.97
N VAL A 122 -1.91 10.07 -5.69
CA VAL A 122 -0.57 10.05 -5.10
C VAL A 122 -0.40 11.20 -4.10
N SER A 123 -0.90 12.42 -4.42
CA SER A 123 -0.85 13.56 -3.51
C SER A 123 -1.52 13.32 -2.14
N ASP A 124 -2.65 12.61 -2.11
CA ASP A 124 -3.36 12.29 -0.86
C ASP A 124 -2.54 11.35 0.02
N VAL A 125 -1.88 10.36 -0.60
CA VAL A 125 -0.97 9.46 0.12
C VAL A 125 0.24 10.22 0.66
N VAL A 126 0.81 11.15 -0.11
CA VAL A 126 1.92 11.99 0.34
C VAL A 126 1.51 12.84 1.55
N GLU A 127 0.33 13.45 1.51
CA GLU A 127 -0.15 14.28 2.63
C GLU A 127 -0.40 13.45 3.89
N PHE A 128 -0.97 12.26 3.72
CA PHE A 128 -1.18 11.29 4.80
C PHE A 128 0.14 10.85 5.42
N LEU A 129 1.12 10.47 4.60
CA LEU A 129 2.45 10.07 5.06
C LEU A 129 3.14 11.23 5.76
N TYR A 130 3.13 12.43 5.17
CA TYR A 130 3.73 13.60 5.79
C TYR A 130 3.18 13.87 7.20
N THR A 131 1.86 13.75 7.37
CA THR A 131 1.19 13.95 8.66
C THR A 131 1.57 12.87 9.68
N HIS A 132 1.60 11.60 9.29
CA HIS A 132 1.85 10.49 10.22
C HIS A 132 3.34 10.23 10.47
N LEU A 133 4.22 10.52 9.51
CA LEU A 133 5.66 10.33 9.66
C LEU A 133 6.29 11.41 10.56
N ASN A 134 5.76 12.64 10.50
CA ASN A 134 6.23 13.78 11.31
C ASN A 134 5.47 13.96 12.64
N THR A 135 4.44 13.15 12.91
CA THR A 135 3.81 13.12 14.23
C THR A 135 4.73 12.34 15.19
N LEU A 136 5.33 13.07 16.13
CA LEU A 136 6.22 12.57 17.20
C LEU A 136 5.44 11.88 18.33
#